data_AF-A0A2E3J4Y8-F1
#
_entry.id   AF-A0A2E3J4Y8-F1
#
_cell.length_a   1.000
_cell.length_b   1.000
_cell.length_c   1.000
_cell.angle_alpha   90.00
_cell.angle_beta   90.00
_cell.angle_gamma   90.00
#
_symmetry.space_group_name_H-M   'P 1'
#
loop_
_entity.id
_entity.type
_entity.pdbx_description
1 polymer ?
#
loop_
_entity_poly.entity_id
_entity_poly.type
_entity_poly.pdbx_seq_one_letter_code
_entity_poly.pdbx_strand_id
1 'polypeptide(L)'
;MNDAIEMQKVVILPTGSTEQQGHYLPLDVDVFLCVTVCHEIGRRIPDQVLVLPPIAYGLNMHHIDFPGTIHIEPEVFICQSPEGISWRPGEVTLHRIPIGRHTL
;
A
#
# COMPACT_ATOMS: atom_id res chain seq x y z
N MET A 1 0.40 6.36 -17.14
CA MET A 1 0.49 7.29 -15.99
C MET A 1 -0.14 8.62 -16.37
N ASN A 2 0.35 9.30 -17.42
CA ASN A 2 -0.15 10.60 -17.88
C ASN A 2 -1.67 10.62 -18.15
N ASP A 3 -2.21 9.60 -18.81
CA ASP A 3 -3.67 9.50 -19.06
C ASP A 3 -4.48 9.42 -17.76
N ALA A 4 -3.97 8.73 -16.72
CA ALA A 4 -4.64 8.65 -15.43
C ALA A 4 -4.65 10.01 -14.69
N ILE A 5 -3.65 10.86 -14.94
CA ILE A 5 -3.61 12.25 -14.46
C ILE A 5 -4.70 13.07 -15.14
N GLU A 6 -4.79 12.98 -16.46
CA GLU A 6 -5.78 13.71 -17.25
C GLU A 6 -7.21 13.30 -16.88
N MET A 7 -7.41 12.00 -16.63
CA MET A 7 -8.69 11.43 -16.16
C MET A 7 -8.95 11.68 -14.67
N GLN A 8 -8.02 12.29 -13.92
CA GLN A 8 -8.16 12.59 -12.49
C GLN A 8 -8.52 11.37 -11.64
N LYS A 9 -7.96 10.20 -11.97
CA LYS A 9 -8.24 8.95 -11.25
C LYS A 9 -7.78 9.03 -9.80
N VAL A 10 -8.52 8.36 -8.92
CA VAL A 10 -8.08 8.06 -7.57
C VAL A 10 -6.99 6.98 -7.64
N VAL A 11 -5.84 7.27 -7.07
CA VAL A 11 -4.75 6.30 -6.97
C VAL A 11 -4.90 5.53 -5.67
N ILE A 12 -4.68 4.22 -5.68
CA ILE A 12 -4.69 3.39 -4.48
C ILE A 12 -3.32 2.71 -4.38
N LEU A 13 -2.68 2.85 -3.21
CA LEU A 13 -1.44 2.17 -2.88
C LEU A 13 -1.74 1.08 -1.84
N PRO A 14 -1.87 -0.19 -2.25
CA PRO A 14 -2.07 -1.27 -1.30
C PRO A 14 -0.87 -1.34 -0.36
N THR A 15 -1.11 -1.37 0.94
CA THR A 15 -0.06 -1.39 1.96
C THR A 15 -0.42 -2.44 2.98
N GLY A 16 0.49 -3.38 3.18
CA GLY A 16 0.35 -4.47 4.14
C GLY A 16 1.71 -4.84 4.72
N SER A 17 1.79 -6.05 5.27
CA SER A 17 2.96 -6.50 6.00
C SER A 17 3.25 -7.98 5.79
N THR A 18 4.53 -8.34 5.94
CA THR A 18 4.97 -9.73 6.07
C THR A 18 5.18 -10.01 7.55
N GLU A 19 4.15 -10.53 8.21
CA GLU A 19 4.14 -10.68 9.66
C GLU A 19 3.49 -11.97 10.13
N GLN A 20 3.90 -12.42 11.32
CA GLN A 20 3.30 -13.58 11.95
C GLN A 20 1.83 -13.33 12.32
N GLN A 21 0.95 -14.25 11.91
CA GLN A 21 -0.51 -14.16 12.09
C GLN A 21 -1.08 -15.39 12.82
N GLY A 22 -0.28 -15.92 13.76
CA GLY A 22 -0.60 -17.16 14.47
C GLY A 22 -0.30 -18.42 13.66
N HIS A 23 -0.75 -19.57 14.14
CA HIS A 23 -0.35 -20.87 13.57
C HIS A 23 -1.05 -21.25 12.26
N TYR A 24 -2.11 -20.54 11.88
CA TYR A 24 -3.05 -20.99 10.84
C TYR A 24 -3.12 -20.07 9.62
N LEU A 25 -2.47 -18.91 9.67
CA LEU A 25 -2.48 -17.94 8.58
C LEU A 25 -1.08 -17.80 7.98
N PRO A 26 -0.98 -17.57 6.67
CA PRO A 26 0.29 -17.30 6.02
C PRO A 26 0.81 -15.90 6.42
N LEU A 27 2.11 -15.70 6.25
CA LEU A 27 2.80 -14.46 6.62
C LEU A 27 2.37 -13.23 5.81
N ASP A 28 1.78 -13.44 4.63
CA ASP A 28 1.42 -12.41 3.66
C ASP A 28 -0.08 -12.05 3.69
N VAL A 29 -0.83 -12.49 4.70
CA VAL A 29 -2.29 -12.31 4.73
C VAL A 29 -2.71 -10.84 4.60
N ASP A 30 -1.95 -9.93 5.21
CA ASP A 30 -2.19 -8.48 5.11
C ASP A 30 -2.10 -8.00 3.66
N VAL A 31 -1.01 -8.39 2.98
CA VAL A 31 -0.77 -8.04 1.59
C VAL A 31 -1.83 -8.66 0.70
N PHE A 32 -2.11 -9.96 0.88
CA PHE A 32 -3.10 -10.69 0.11
C PHE A 32 -4.49 -10.05 0.19
N LEU A 33 -4.97 -9.77 1.41
CA LEU A 33 -6.30 -9.18 1.62
C LEU A 33 -6.37 -7.76 1.04
N CYS A 34 -5.36 -6.93 1.31
CA CYS A 34 -5.32 -5.55 0.84
C CYS A 34 -5.31 -5.50 -0.70
N VAL A 35 -4.42 -6.27 -1.33
CA VAL A 35 -4.27 -6.36 -2.78
C VAL A 35 -5.55 -6.86 -3.44
N THR A 36 -6.18 -7.90 -2.87
CA THR A 36 -7.42 -8.48 -3.41
C THR A 36 -8.54 -7.43 -3.45
N VAL A 37 -8.75 -6.70 -2.35
CA VAL A 37 -9.78 -5.65 -2.29
C VAL A 37 -9.44 -4.51 -3.25
N CYS A 38 -8.19 -4.03 -3.27
CA CYS A 38 -7.78 -2.94 -4.15
C CYS A 38 -7.96 -3.29 -5.63
N HIS A 39 -7.56 -4.49 -6.05
CA HIS A 39 -7.74 -4.95 -7.43
C HIS A 39 -9.21 -5.11 -7.80
N GLU A 40 -10.05 -5.61 -6.90
CA GLU A 40 -11.48 -5.72 -7.18
C GLU A 40 -12.14 -4.33 -7.35
N ILE A 41 -11.70 -3.32 -6.60
CA ILE A 41 -12.11 -1.92 -6.82
C ILE A 41 -11.65 -1.46 -8.21
N GLY A 42 -10.36 -1.63 -8.55
CA GLY A 42 -9.83 -1.25 -9.85
C GLY A 42 -10.53 -1.95 -11.02
N ARG A 43 -10.97 -3.20 -10.84
CA ARG A 43 -11.73 -3.96 -11.84
C ARG A 43 -13.16 -3.45 -12.02
N ARG A 44 -13.82 -3.00 -10.94
CA ARG A 44 -15.22 -2.52 -10.98
C ARG A 44 -15.35 -1.11 -11.52
N ILE A 45 -14.36 -0.25 -11.29
CA ILE A 45 -14.36 1.17 -11.69
C ILE A 45 -13.03 1.59 -12.36
N PRO A 46 -12.63 0.92 -13.47
CA PRO A 46 -11.32 1.09 -14.09
C PRO A 46 -11.06 2.51 -14.61
N ASP A 47 -12.12 3.27 -14.94
CA ASP A 47 -12.00 4.65 -15.42
C ASP A 47 -11.79 5.66 -14.30
N GLN A 48 -12.02 5.27 -13.04
CA GLN A 48 -11.93 6.15 -11.87
C GLN A 48 -10.75 5.81 -10.96
N VAL A 49 -10.21 4.60 -11.04
CA VAL A 49 -9.19 4.11 -10.10
C VAL A 49 -7.95 3.59 -10.82
N LEU A 50 -6.79 3.89 -10.26
CA LEU A 50 -5.51 3.28 -10.60
C LEU A 50 -4.94 2.59 -9.36
N VAL A 51 -4.67 1.29 -9.42
CA VAL A 51 -4.06 0.53 -8.32
C VAL A 51 -2.55 0.41 -8.59
N LEU A 52 -1.74 0.85 -7.62
CA LEU A 52 -0.29 0.72 -7.66
C LEU A 52 0.19 -0.64 -7.15
N PRO A 53 1.46 -1.02 -7.42
CA PRO A 53 2.08 -2.17 -6.77
C PRO A 53 2.03 -2.05 -5.24
N PRO A 54 1.87 -3.17 -4.51
CA PRO A 54 1.73 -3.14 -3.06
C PRO A 54 3.06 -2.85 -2.34
N ILE A 55 2.97 -2.20 -1.18
CA ILE A 55 4.00 -2.23 -0.14
C ILE A 55 3.76 -3.47 0.72
N ALA A 56 4.77 -4.36 0.77
CA ALA A 56 4.66 -5.66 1.43
C ALA A 56 5.37 -5.75 2.81
N TYR A 57 6.08 -4.70 3.21
CA TYR A 57 6.88 -4.68 4.43
C TYR A 57 6.46 -3.49 5.29
N GLY A 58 6.14 -3.77 6.56
CA GLY A 58 5.59 -2.80 7.49
C GLY A 58 6.31 -2.73 8.83
N LEU A 59 5.64 -2.10 9.80
CA LEU A 59 6.16 -1.78 11.12
C LEU A 59 5.82 -2.88 12.14
N ASN A 60 6.50 -4.02 12.04
CA ASN A 60 6.20 -5.24 12.81
C ASN A 60 7.10 -5.46 14.03
N MET A 61 7.59 -4.39 14.66
CA MET A 61 8.56 -4.50 15.76
C MET A 61 8.08 -5.44 16.89
N HIS A 62 6.78 -5.48 17.14
CA HIS A 62 6.15 -6.31 18.14
C HIS A 62 6.08 -7.81 17.78
N HIS A 63 6.32 -8.18 16.51
CA HIS A 63 6.28 -9.55 15.99
C HIS A 63 7.64 -10.07 15.51
N ILE A 64 8.74 -9.34 15.73
CA ILE A 64 10.06 -9.66 15.15
C ILE A 64 10.66 -10.98 15.64
N ASP A 65 10.29 -11.41 16.85
CA ASP A 65 10.80 -12.64 17.46
C ASP A 65 10.21 -13.91 16.83
N PHE A 66 9.18 -13.75 15.98
CA PHE A 66 8.58 -14.86 15.25
C PHE A 66 9.28 -15.09 13.91
N PRO A 67 9.67 -16.34 13.60
CA PRO A 67 10.36 -16.64 12.35
C PRO A 67 9.48 -16.33 11.15
N GLY A 68 10.04 -15.60 10.18
CA GLY A 68 9.37 -15.22 8.94
C GLY A 68 8.81 -13.80 8.93
N THR A 69 8.62 -13.15 10.09
CA THR A 69 8.29 -11.71 10.15
C THR A 69 9.43 -10.89 9.55
N ILE A 70 9.11 -9.94 8.68
CA ILE A 70 10.07 -8.95 8.15
C ILE A 70 9.65 -7.58 8.65
N HIS A 71 10.53 -6.96 9.45
CA HIS A 71 10.36 -5.59 9.92
C HIS A 71 11.27 -4.64 9.15
N ILE A 72 10.75 -3.46 8.85
CA ILE A 72 11.54 -2.31 8.37
C ILE A 72 11.38 -1.14 9.32
N GLU A 73 12.44 -0.33 9.43
CA GLU A 73 12.41 0.88 10.24
C GLU A 73 11.43 1.91 9.66
N PRO A 74 10.83 2.77 10.51
CA PRO A 74 9.89 3.82 10.07
C PRO A 74 10.41 4.69 8.93
N GLU A 75 11.70 5.02 8.93
CA GLU A 75 12.34 5.84 7.89
C GLU A 75 12.32 5.11 6.53
N VAL A 76 12.53 3.79 6.55
CA VAL A 76 12.48 2.95 5.35
C VAL A 76 11.04 2.83 4.86
N PHE A 77 10.07 2.67 5.78
CA PHE A 77 8.65 2.62 5.43
C PHE A 77 8.18 3.92 4.75
N ILE A 78 8.59 5.08 5.29
CA ILE A 78 8.28 6.39 4.69
C ILE A 78 8.93 6.51 3.30
N CYS A 79 10.18 6.06 3.14
CA CYS A 79 10.89 6.11 1.85
C CYS A 79 10.23 5.24 0.76
N GLN A 80 9.53 4.18 1.13
CA GLN A 80 8.76 3.35 0.19
C GLN A 80 7.51 4.05 -0.33
N SER A 81 6.99 5.05 0.39
CA SER A 81 5.83 5.82 -0.05
C SER A 81 6.23 6.82 -1.15
N PRO A 82 5.46 6.89 -2.27
CA PRO A 82 5.63 7.95 -3.26
C PRO A 82 5.63 9.34 -2.63
N GLU A 83 6.46 10.25 -3.17
CA GLU A 83 6.53 11.62 -2.70
C GLU A 83 5.13 12.29 -2.68
N GLY A 84 4.84 13.02 -1.60
CA GLY A 84 3.55 13.71 -1.42
C GLY A 84 2.46 12.89 -0.71
N ILE A 85 2.76 11.65 -0.29
CA ILE A 85 1.88 10.87 0.59
C ILE A 85 2.16 11.23 2.06
N SER A 86 1.14 11.70 2.79
CA SER A 86 1.23 11.94 4.23
C SER A 86 0.66 10.76 5.01
N TRP A 87 1.51 9.93 5.60
CA TRP A 87 1.05 8.79 6.40
C TRP A 87 0.55 9.22 7.79
N ARG A 88 -0.50 8.57 8.30
CA ARG A 88 -1.03 8.75 9.66
C ARG A 88 -1.17 7.39 10.36
N PRO A 89 -0.64 7.23 11.59
CA PRO A 89 -0.81 5.99 12.33
C PRO A 89 -2.28 5.65 12.59
N GLY A 90 -2.68 4.42 12.23
CA GLY A 90 -4.02 3.87 12.53
C GLY A 90 -5.09 4.09 11.46
N GLU A 91 -4.78 4.65 10.30
CA GLU A 91 -5.71 4.77 9.17
C GLU A 91 -5.39 3.75 8.05
N VAL A 92 -6.42 3.08 7.52
CA VAL A 92 -6.35 2.47 6.19
C VAL A 92 -6.43 3.62 5.18
N THR A 93 -5.28 4.11 4.75
CA THR A 93 -5.26 5.38 4.02
C THR A 93 -5.38 5.17 2.52
N LEU A 94 -6.58 5.45 2.01
CA LEU A 94 -6.84 5.67 0.59
C LEU A 94 -6.37 7.08 0.22
N HIS A 95 -5.12 7.19 -0.25
CA HIS A 95 -4.58 8.47 -0.69
C HIS A 95 -5.05 8.80 -2.10
N ARG A 96 -5.86 9.86 -2.25
CA ARG A 96 -5.97 10.50 -3.56
C ARG A 96 -4.65 11.24 -3.83
N ILE A 97 -3.66 10.54 -4.39
CA ILE A 97 -2.38 11.15 -4.75
C ILE A 97 -2.67 12.14 -5.88
N PRO A 98 -2.51 13.46 -5.66
CA PRO A 98 -2.57 14.41 -6.76
C PRO A 98 -1.34 14.13 -7.61
N ILE A 99 -1.52 13.50 -8.77
CA ILE A 99 -0.42 13.32 -9.70
C ILE A 99 -0.14 14.70 -10.31
N GLY A 100 0.75 15.46 -9.69
CA GLY A 100 1.10 16.80 -10.15
C GLY A 100 1.66 16.76 -11.57
N ARG A 101 1.23 17.68 -12.44
CA ARG A 101 1.94 18.01 -13.68
C ARG A 101 3.28 18.61 -13.31
N HIS A 102 4.32 17.79 -13.18
CA HIS A 102 5.69 18.30 -13.25
C HIS A 102 5.99 18.48 -14.73
N THR A 103 5.89 19.73 -15.18
CA THR A 103 6.47 20.21 -16.44
C THR A 103 7.96 19.86 -16.45
N LEU A 104 8.43 19.29 -17.56
CA LEU A 104 9.85 19.24 -17.92
C LEU A 104 10.43 20.65 -18.00
#